data_AF-A0A126RBC5-F1
#
_entry.id   AF-A0A126RBC5-F1
#
_cell.length_a   1.000
_cell.length_b   1.000
_cell.length_c   1.000
_cell.angle_alpha   90.00
_cell.angle_beta   90.00
_cell.angle_gamma   90.00
#
_symmetry.space_group_name_H-M   'P 1'
#
loop_
_entity.id
_entity.type
_entity.pdbx_description
1 polymer ?
#
loop_
_entity_poly.entity_id
_entity_poly.type
_entity_poly.pdbx_seq_one_letter_code
_entity_poly.pdbx_strand_id
1 'polypeptide(L)'
;MRKSLPHAIRSPHRGRRKVTSRSPRRRDFLRAAATPPAFETLKNRPRAAAVPAAARGFMMAMSLVAFYMSMMSEIEETSQAEHQTVERTAIADYRATLREPSRPPSKGGNTGALHGHALNIGGVWYNFLALGAQKWVFASDTVAFDWAWDSLQNYRNIVRDSIRVWDRNGSPVIRGNRGSKPKLRTAQTRLPARRKEWKD
;
A
#
# COMPACT_ATOMS: atom_id res chain seq x y z
N MET A 1 59.49 3.52 34.57
CA MET A 1 60.52 3.75 33.53
C MET A 1 59.79 4.04 32.22
N ARG A 2 59.77 5.31 31.79
CA ARG A 2 60.51 5.89 30.64
C ARG A 2 60.04 5.32 29.27
N LYS A 3 59.23 6.11 28.54
CA LYS A 3 59.61 6.99 27.37
C LYS A 3 59.76 6.14 26.10
N SER A 4 59.20 6.45 24.92
CA SER A 4 59.20 7.74 24.22
C SER A 4 58.40 7.66 22.90
N LEU A 5 57.57 8.68 22.62
CA LEU A 5 57.39 9.25 21.26
C LEU A 5 58.70 9.93 20.86
N PRO A 6 59.07 10.01 19.56
CA PRO A 6 58.73 11.20 18.74
C PRO A 6 58.59 10.82 17.23
N HIS A 7 58.33 11.66 16.22
CA HIS A 7 58.53 13.09 16.01
C HIS A 7 57.65 13.55 14.83
N ALA A 8 57.08 14.76 14.95
CA ALA A 8 56.65 15.57 13.82
C ALA A 8 57.85 16.02 12.97
N ILE A 9 57.62 16.54 11.75
CA ILE A 9 58.28 17.75 11.21
C ILE A 9 57.68 18.17 9.83
N ARG A 10 57.07 19.37 9.87
CA ARG A 10 57.14 20.53 8.95
C ARG A 10 56.64 20.47 7.49
N SER A 11 55.71 21.40 7.24
CA SER A 11 55.46 22.15 5.99
C SER A 11 56.72 22.88 5.47
N PRO A 12 56.76 23.30 4.20
CA PRO A 12 56.52 24.74 3.94
C PRO A 12 55.94 25.12 2.54
N HIS A 13 55.49 26.38 2.47
CA HIS A 13 55.48 27.32 1.32
C HIS A 13 54.50 27.11 0.14
N ARG A 14 53.60 28.06 -0.18
CA ARG A 14 53.71 29.46 -0.66
C ARG A 14 53.51 29.50 -2.18
N GLY A 15 52.34 29.95 -2.64
CA GLY A 15 52.02 30.08 -4.06
C GLY A 15 50.81 30.97 -4.33
N ARG A 16 51.05 32.28 -4.35
CA ARG A 16 50.12 33.34 -4.77
C ARG A 16 50.03 33.35 -6.30
N ARG A 17 48.83 33.19 -6.89
CA ARG A 17 48.52 33.74 -8.22
C ARG A 17 47.08 34.25 -8.27
N LYS A 18 46.94 35.56 -8.47
CA LYS A 18 45.75 36.21 -9.04
C LYS A 18 45.70 35.85 -10.52
N VAL A 19 44.54 35.49 -11.05
CA VAL A 19 44.26 35.54 -12.49
C VAL A 19 42.95 36.28 -12.70
N THR A 20 43.07 37.34 -13.49
CA THR A 20 42.02 38.19 -14.04
C THR A 20 41.69 37.71 -15.45
N SER A 21 40.41 37.59 -15.81
CA SER A 21 39.93 37.65 -17.20
C SER A 21 38.44 38.00 -17.14
N ARG A 22 38.04 39.26 -17.38
CA ARG A 22 37.80 39.94 -18.67
C ARG A 22 36.65 39.31 -19.49
N SER A 23 35.55 40.06 -19.51
CA SER A 23 34.33 39.99 -20.33
C SER A 23 34.55 39.67 -21.81
N PRO A 24 33.49 39.22 -22.51
CA PRO A 24 33.03 40.07 -23.61
C PRO A 24 31.50 40.28 -23.68
N ARG A 25 31.14 41.56 -23.81
CA ARG A 25 30.13 42.16 -24.69
C ARG A 25 29.17 41.18 -25.38
N ARG A 26 27.87 41.31 -25.08
CA ARG A 26 26.81 41.10 -26.08
C ARG A 26 26.37 42.47 -26.59
N ARG A 27 26.67 42.74 -27.86
CA ARG A 27 26.02 43.78 -28.67
C ARG A 27 24.72 43.20 -29.22
N ASP A 28 23.65 43.99 -29.10
CA ASP A 28 22.68 44.41 -30.12
C ASP A 28 22.59 43.54 -31.38
N PHE A 29 21.36 43.20 -31.79
CA PHE A 29 20.80 43.68 -33.07
C PHE A 29 19.32 43.28 -33.18
N LEU A 30 18.50 44.32 -33.29
CA LEU A 30 17.20 44.43 -33.97
C LEU A 30 16.81 43.27 -34.89
N ARG A 31 15.57 42.75 -34.75
CA ARG A 31 14.87 42.16 -35.89
C ARG A 31 13.35 42.35 -35.83
N ALA A 32 12.90 43.16 -36.80
CA ALA A 32 11.67 43.10 -37.58
C ALA A 32 10.31 43.00 -36.85
N ALA A 33 9.62 44.14 -36.86
CA ALA A 33 8.18 44.20 -36.96
C ALA A 33 7.72 43.47 -38.23
N ALA A 34 6.90 42.43 -38.07
CA ALA A 34 6.15 41.81 -39.15
C ALA A 34 4.69 42.25 -39.03
N THR A 35 4.27 43.03 -40.02
CA THR A 35 2.90 43.47 -40.30
C THR A 35 1.98 42.26 -40.48
N PRO A 36 0.82 42.17 -39.81
CA PRO A 36 -0.21 41.23 -40.20
C PRO A 36 -0.98 41.76 -41.44
N PRO A 37 -1.33 40.90 -42.40
CA PRO A 37 -2.07 41.31 -43.59
C PRO A 37 -3.52 41.69 -43.25
N ALA A 38 -4.04 42.65 -44.00
CA ALA A 38 -5.44 43.06 -43.99
C ALA A 38 -6.35 41.87 -44.34
N PHE A 39 -7.33 41.60 -43.48
CA PHE A 39 -8.43 40.69 -43.79
C PHE A 39 -9.74 41.48 -43.80
N GLU A 40 -10.52 41.19 -44.83
CA GLU A 40 -11.71 41.89 -45.28
C GLU A 40 -12.84 41.94 -44.24
N THR A 41 -13.57 43.04 -44.33
CA THR A 41 -14.92 43.26 -43.80
C THR A 41 -15.87 42.09 -44.10
N LEU A 42 -16.18 41.29 -43.08
CA LEU A 42 -17.39 40.47 -43.03
C LEU A 42 -18.44 41.20 -42.17
N LYS A 43 -19.26 42.00 -42.85
CA LYS A 43 -20.63 42.26 -42.42
C LYS A 43 -21.33 40.91 -42.37
N ASN A 44 -21.70 40.45 -41.18
CA ASN A 44 -22.87 39.60 -40.87
C ASN A 44 -22.80 39.09 -39.42
N ARG A 45 -23.45 39.80 -38.48
CA ARG A 45 -23.87 39.22 -37.20
C ARG A 45 -25.29 38.68 -37.36
N PRO A 46 -25.53 37.37 -37.21
CA PRO A 46 -26.79 36.88 -36.71
C PRO A 46 -26.72 36.68 -35.19
N ARG A 47 -27.60 37.42 -34.51
CA ARG A 47 -28.22 37.23 -33.20
C ARG A 47 -27.81 35.94 -32.44
N ALA A 48 -27.26 36.11 -31.24
CA ALA A 48 -27.14 35.02 -30.28
C ALA A 48 -28.53 34.41 -30.04
N ALA A 49 -28.72 33.17 -30.49
CA ALA A 49 -29.91 32.39 -30.14
C ALA A 49 -29.89 32.17 -28.63
N ALA A 50 -30.86 32.74 -27.93
CA ALA A 50 -31.06 32.45 -26.52
C ALA A 50 -31.40 30.96 -26.40
N VAL A 51 -30.51 30.21 -25.74
CA VAL A 51 -30.73 28.80 -25.41
C VAL A 51 -32.05 28.70 -24.61
N PRO A 52 -33.04 27.90 -25.07
CA PRO A 52 -34.32 27.79 -24.36
C PRO A 52 -34.08 27.29 -22.93
N ALA A 53 -34.85 27.78 -21.96
CA ALA A 53 -34.66 27.48 -20.54
C ALA A 53 -34.62 25.97 -20.22
N ALA A 54 -35.30 25.15 -21.03
CA ALA A 54 -35.25 23.69 -20.96
C ALA A 54 -33.83 23.11 -21.21
N ALA A 55 -33.07 23.69 -22.14
CA ALA A 55 -31.69 23.29 -22.40
C ALA A 55 -30.71 23.80 -21.32
N ARG A 56 -31.04 24.88 -20.60
CA ARG A 56 -30.28 25.30 -19.40
C ARG A 56 -30.46 24.35 -18.23
N GLY A 57 -31.67 23.84 -18.00
CA GLY A 57 -31.95 22.84 -16.97
C GLY A 57 -31.25 21.51 -17.24
N PHE A 58 -31.23 21.06 -18.50
CA PHE A 58 -30.52 19.85 -18.91
C PHE A 58 -28.99 19.99 -18.78
N MET A 59 -28.42 21.16 -19.12
CA MET A 59 -26.99 21.45 -18.93
C MET A 59 -26.60 21.55 -17.45
N MET A 60 -27.45 22.09 -16.57
CA MET A 60 -27.20 22.07 -15.12
C MET A 60 -27.29 20.66 -14.53
N ALA A 61 -28.26 19.85 -14.95
CA ALA A 61 -28.37 18.46 -14.50
C ALA A 61 -27.18 17.60 -14.97
N MET A 62 -26.74 17.78 -16.22
CA MET A 62 -25.52 17.13 -16.73
C MET A 62 -24.25 17.64 -16.04
N SER A 63 -24.20 18.92 -15.65
CA SER A 63 -23.11 19.47 -14.85
C SER A 63 -23.08 18.92 -13.43
N LEU A 64 -24.23 18.66 -12.81
CA LEU A 64 -24.32 18.09 -11.46
C LEU A 64 -24.02 16.59 -11.47
N VAL A 65 -24.44 15.87 -12.52
CA VAL A 65 -24.03 14.48 -12.76
C VAL A 65 -22.54 14.40 -13.07
N ALA A 66 -21.98 15.29 -13.89
CA ALA A 66 -20.54 15.33 -14.16
C ALA A 66 -19.73 15.71 -12.91
N PHE A 67 -20.22 16.65 -12.10
CA PHE A 67 -19.60 17.00 -10.81
C PHE A 67 -19.71 15.86 -9.80
N TYR A 68 -20.85 15.17 -9.73
CA TYR A 68 -21.01 13.96 -8.91
C TYR A 68 -20.10 12.83 -9.40
N MET A 69 -20.03 12.59 -10.71
CA MET A 69 -19.13 11.58 -11.29
C MET A 69 -17.64 11.93 -11.09
N SER A 70 -17.28 13.22 -11.13
CA SER A 70 -15.91 13.70 -10.81
C SER A 70 -15.59 13.56 -9.32
N MET A 71 -16.55 13.89 -8.45
CA MET A 71 -16.40 13.71 -6.99
C MET A 71 -16.33 12.22 -6.63
N MET A 72 -17.08 11.36 -7.32
CA MET A 72 -16.99 9.90 -7.15
C MET A 72 -15.68 9.34 -7.72
N SER A 73 -15.13 9.90 -8.81
CA SER A 73 -13.84 9.44 -9.34
C SER A 73 -12.64 9.84 -8.47
N GLU A 74 -12.70 11.01 -7.82
CA GLU A 74 -11.67 11.42 -6.83
C GLU A 74 -11.68 10.54 -5.56
N ILE A 75 -12.83 9.96 -5.22
CA ILE A 75 -12.96 9.00 -4.11
C ILE A 75 -12.43 7.61 -4.51
N GLU A 76 -12.50 7.22 -5.79
CA GLU A 76 -12.01 5.92 -6.25
C GLU A 76 -10.47 5.88 -6.38
N GLU A 77 -9.81 7.00 -6.65
CA GLU A 77 -8.37 7.02 -6.93
C GLU A 77 -7.47 6.90 -5.67
N THR A 78 -8.04 7.08 -4.48
CA THR A 78 -7.33 6.86 -3.20
C THR A 78 -7.46 5.44 -2.64
N SER A 79 -8.06 4.49 -3.39
CA SER A 79 -8.29 3.13 -2.88
C SER A 79 -7.10 2.18 -3.02
N GLN A 80 -5.91 2.65 -3.42
CA GLN A 80 -4.69 1.88 -3.16
C GLN A 80 -4.40 1.96 -1.67
N ALA A 81 -4.96 1.02 -0.90
CA ALA A 81 -4.71 0.93 0.53
C ALA A 81 -3.20 0.94 0.76
N GLU A 82 -2.67 2.04 1.29
CA GLU A 82 -1.23 2.18 1.52
C GLU A 82 -0.79 1.07 2.48
N HIS A 83 0.12 0.23 1.99
CA HIS A 83 0.70 -0.83 2.80
C HIS A 83 1.72 -0.21 3.74
N GLN A 84 1.57 -0.49 5.03
CA GLN A 84 2.52 -0.15 6.07
C GLN A 84 3.34 -1.39 6.44
N THR A 85 4.62 -1.22 6.74
CA THR A 85 5.51 -2.32 7.09
C THR A 85 5.72 -2.39 8.59
N VAL A 86 5.60 -3.60 9.14
CA VAL A 86 6.10 -3.95 10.47
C VAL A 86 7.45 -4.61 10.30
N GLU A 87 8.48 -3.92 10.81
CA GLU A 87 9.84 -4.43 10.84
C GLU A 87 9.98 -5.62 11.78
N ARG A 88 11.10 -6.35 11.62
CA ARG A 88 11.38 -7.58 12.35
C ARG A 88 11.23 -7.40 13.86
N THR A 89 10.21 -8.04 14.44
CA THR A 89 9.87 -7.90 15.85
C THR A 89 9.32 -9.20 16.44
N ALA A 90 9.32 -9.31 17.76
CA ALA A 90 8.71 -10.42 18.48
C ALA A 90 7.21 -10.20 18.66
N ILE A 91 6.44 -11.29 18.69
CA ILE A 91 5.00 -11.22 18.97
C ILE A 91 4.73 -11.41 20.47
N ALA A 92 3.69 -10.75 20.97
CA ALA A 92 3.20 -10.92 22.34
C ALA A 92 2.16 -12.06 22.45
N ASP A 93 1.26 -12.19 21.47
CA ASP A 93 0.22 -13.22 21.45
C ASP A 93 -0.13 -13.64 20.00
N TYR A 94 -0.68 -14.85 19.85
CA TYR A 94 -1.13 -15.42 18.59
C TYR A 94 -2.46 -16.13 18.76
N ARG A 95 -3.44 -15.80 17.94
CA ARG A 95 -4.76 -16.45 17.92
C ARG A 95 -5.12 -16.96 16.54
N ALA A 96 -5.78 -18.12 16.49
CA ALA A 96 -6.37 -18.68 15.29
C ALA A 96 -7.83 -19.05 15.57
N THR A 97 -8.73 -18.64 14.69
CA THR A 97 -10.18 -18.84 14.84
C THR A 97 -10.76 -19.39 13.56
N LEU A 98 -11.62 -20.41 13.66
CA LEU A 98 -12.27 -21.00 12.51
C LEU A 98 -13.27 -20.00 11.89
N ARG A 99 -13.20 -19.79 10.57
CA ARG A 99 -14.10 -18.89 9.83
C ARG A 99 -15.06 -19.62 8.90
N GLU A 100 -14.69 -20.79 8.40
CA GLU A 100 -15.61 -21.64 7.65
C GLU A 100 -16.53 -22.46 8.58
N PRO A 101 -17.73 -22.85 8.12
CA PRO A 101 -18.57 -23.80 8.85
C PRO A 101 -17.80 -25.07 9.27
N SER A 102 -17.94 -25.42 10.55
CA SER A 102 -17.28 -26.59 11.13
C SER A 102 -17.76 -27.90 10.49
N ARG A 103 -16.84 -28.85 10.36
CA ARG A 103 -17.08 -30.17 9.78
C ARG A 103 -16.48 -31.26 10.68
N PRO A 104 -17.20 -32.38 10.90
CA PRO A 104 -16.68 -33.47 11.71
C PRO A 104 -15.44 -34.13 11.07
N PRO A 105 -14.56 -34.75 11.88
CA PRO A 105 -13.35 -35.43 11.41
C PRO A 105 -13.64 -36.51 10.34
N SER A 106 -14.74 -37.25 10.49
CA SER A 106 -15.21 -38.26 9.52
C SER A 106 -15.45 -37.75 8.10
N LYS A 107 -15.61 -36.44 7.95
CA LYS A 107 -15.74 -35.77 6.64
C LYS A 107 -14.48 -34.94 6.32
N GLY A 108 -13.31 -35.29 6.85
CA GLY A 108 -12.05 -34.59 6.59
C GLY A 108 -11.80 -33.38 7.48
N GLY A 109 -12.63 -33.14 8.51
CA GLY A 109 -12.38 -32.19 9.58
C GLY A 109 -12.18 -30.73 9.13
N ASN A 110 -11.44 -29.97 9.93
CA ASN A 110 -11.22 -28.52 9.76
C ASN A 110 -9.77 -28.14 9.48
N THR A 111 -8.86 -29.10 9.28
CA THR A 111 -7.43 -28.84 9.07
C THR A 111 -7.15 -27.98 7.82
N GLY A 112 -7.96 -28.13 6.77
CA GLY A 112 -7.90 -27.31 5.55
C GLY A 112 -8.97 -26.21 5.49
N ALA A 113 -9.60 -25.88 6.61
CA ALA A 113 -10.64 -24.85 6.64
C ALA A 113 -10.02 -23.44 6.72
N LEU A 114 -10.72 -22.42 6.26
CA LEU A 114 -10.29 -21.03 6.41
C LEU A 114 -10.35 -20.62 7.89
N HIS A 115 -9.25 -20.06 8.37
CA HIS A 115 -9.12 -19.51 9.70
C HIS A 115 -8.72 -18.04 9.62
N GLY A 116 -9.21 -17.26 10.58
CA GLY A 116 -8.72 -15.93 10.88
C GLY A 116 -7.60 -16.04 11.90
N HIS A 117 -6.44 -15.56 11.51
CA HIS A 117 -5.24 -15.50 12.33
C HIS A 117 -5.03 -14.08 12.81
N ALA A 118 -4.60 -13.92 14.06
CA ALA A 118 -4.34 -12.63 14.67
C ALA A 118 -3.03 -12.66 15.45
N LEU A 119 -2.20 -11.64 15.22
CA LEU A 119 -0.92 -11.40 15.89
C LEU A 119 -1.05 -10.17 16.79
N ASN A 120 -0.60 -10.26 18.03
CA ASN A 120 -0.43 -9.09 18.89
C ASN A 120 1.04 -8.67 18.92
N ILE A 121 1.31 -7.41 18.62
CA ILE A 121 2.65 -6.80 18.70
C ILE A 121 2.49 -5.48 19.44
N GLY A 122 3.12 -5.32 20.60
CA GLY A 122 3.05 -4.09 21.38
C GLY A 122 1.63 -3.66 21.75
N GLY A 123 0.71 -4.61 21.98
CA GLY A 123 -0.70 -4.32 22.28
C GLY A 123 -1.58 -4.11 21.04
N VAL A 124 -1.00 -4.03 19.85
CA VAL A 124 -1.72 -3.84 18.58
C VAL A 124 -2.01 -5.19 17.91
N TRP A 125 -3.26 -5.40 17.51
CA TRP A 125 -3.68 -6.60 16.79
C TRP A 125 -3.64 -6.41 15.28
N TYR A 126 -3.04 -7.38 14.61
CA TYR A 126 -2.96 -7.51 13.15
C TYR A 126 -3.57 -8.83 12.73
N ASN A 127 -4.38 -8.85 11.66
CA ASN A 127 -5.22 -9.98 11.30
C ASN A 127 -4.97 -10.44 9.86
N PHE A 128 -5.12 -11.72 9.57
CA PHE A 128 -5.16 -12.23 8.20
C PHE A 128 -5.95 -13.52 8.09
N LEU A 129 -6.30 -13.88 6.86
CA LEU A 129 -6.98 -15.12 6.55
C LEU A 129 -5.99 -16.13 5.96
N ALA A 130 -6.00 -17.35 6.47
CA ALA A 130 -5.21 -18.45 5.92
C ALA A 130 -5.88 -19.80 6.19
N LEU A 131 -5.43 -20.83 5.48
CA LEU A 131 -5.95 -22.18 5.67
C LEU A 131 -5.35 -22.80 6.94
N GLY A 132 -6.18 -23.60 7.62
CA GLY A 132 -5.83 -24.34 8.82
C GLY A 132 -5.56 -23.48 10.05
N ALA A 133 -5.55 -24.15 11.21
CA ALA A 133 -5.27 -23.55 12.51
C ALA A 133 -3.78 -23.56 12.89
N GLN A 134 -2.89 -24.01 11.99
CA GLN A 134 -1.45 -24.06 12.25
C GLN A 134 -0.91 -22.65 12.44
N LYS A 135 -0.14 -22.44 13.52
CA LYS A 135 0.49 -21.15 13.79
C LYS A 135 1.54 -20.82 12.73
N TRP A 136 1.51 -19.57 12.27
CA TRP A 136 2.50 -19.01 11.37
C TRP A 136 3.72 -18.44 12.11
N VAL A 137 3.55 -18.05 13.37
CA VAL A 137 4.60 -17.46 14.21
C VAL A 137 4.45 -18.02 15.62
N PHE A 138 5.55 -18.47 16.23
CA PHE A 138 5.59 -18.88 17.63
C PHE A 138 6.17 -17.77 18.50
N ALA A 139 5.96 -17.84 19.83
CA ALA A 139 6.44 -16.83 20.76
C ALA A 139 7.96 -16.65 20.79
N SER A 140 8.72 -17.68 20.38
CA SER A 140 10.18 -17.63 20.27
C SER A 140 10.69 -17.07 18.95
N ASP A 141 9.81 -16.84 17.98
CA ASP A 141 10.17 -16.37 16.65
C ASP A 141 10.15 -14.83 16.59
N THR A 142 10.77 -14.30 15.54
CA THR A 142 10.58 -12.91 15.12
C THR A 142 9.92 -12.86 13.75
N VAL A 143 9.13 -11.83 13.48
CA VAL A 143 8.32 -11.71 12.27
C VAL A 143 8.41 -10.30 11.69
N ALA A 144 8.35 -10.20 10.36
CA ALA A 144 8.13 -8.96 9.62
C ALA A 144 7.04 -9.18 8.57
N PHE A 145 6.23 -8.16 8.30
CA PHE A 145 5.15 -8.23 7.31
C PHE A 145 4.63 -6.83 6.94
N ASP A 146 3.96 -6.76 5.81
CA ASP A 146 3.19 -5.60 5.39
C ASP A 146 1.72 -5.76 5.79
N TRP A 147 1.04 -4.66 6.06
CA TRP A 147 -0.37 -4.65 6.41
C TRP A 147 -1.05 -3.39 5.87
N ALA A 148 -2.37 -3.47 5.70
CA ALA A 148 -3.20 -2.37 5.28
C ALA A 148 -4.46 -2.30 6.14
N TRP A 149 -5.08 -1.13 6.22
CA TRP A 149 -6.42 -1.03 6.80
C TRP A 149 -7.45 -1.72 5.90
N ASP A 150 -8.47 -2.32 6.51
CA ASP A 150 -9.69 -2.65 5.77
C ASP A 150 -10.41 -1.37 5.32
N SER A 151 -11.34 -1.51 4.37
CA SER A 151 -12.10 -0.38 3.83
C SER A 151 -12.89 0.38 4.90
N LEU A 152 -13.25 -0.28 6.00
CA LEU A 152 -13.98 0.29 7.11
C LEU A 152 -13.06 0.74 8.27
N GLN A 153 -11.74 0.63 8.13
CA GLN A 153 -10.73 0.99 9.13
C GLN A 153 -10.91 0.34 10.52
N ASN A 154 -11.56 -0.82 10.58
CA ASN A 154 -11.76 -1.60 11.79
C ASN A 154 -10.60 -2.57 12.06
N TYR A 155 -9.90 -3.01 11.01
CA TYR A 155 -8.92 -4.08 11.09
C TYR A 155 -7.64 -3.72 10.34
N ARG A 156 -6.51 -4.00 10.98
CA ARG A 156 -5.18 -4.02 10.36
C ARG A 156 -4.98 -5.38 9.70
N ASN A 157 -5.18 -5.46 8.40
CA ASN A 157 -5.09 -6.70 7.64
C ASN A 157 -3.67 -6.91 7.11
N ILE A 158 -3.03 -7.97 7.56
CA ILE A 158 -1.70 -8.38 7.09
C ILE A 158 -1.83 -8.89 5.66
N VAL A 159 -0.93 -8.42 4.81
CA VAL A 159 -0.71 -8.97 3.47
C VAL A 159 -0.05 -10.33 3.65
N ARG A 160 -0.84 -11.39 3.63
CA ARG A 160 -0.42 -12.76 4.01
C ARG A 160 0.91 -13.20 3.38
N ASP A 161 1.12 -12.90 2.11
CA ASP A 161 2.30 -13.38 1.36
C ASP A 161 3.58 -12.57 1.68
N SER A 162 3.45 -11.45 2.40
CA SER A 162 4.58 -10.67 2.90
C SER A 162 5.19 -11.22 4.20
N ILE A 163 4.51 -12.16 4.88
CA ILE A 163 4.92 -12.65 6.20
C ILE A 163 6.23 -13.42 6.12
N ARG A 164 7.27 -12.86 6.75
CA ARG A 164 8.61 -13.46 6.91
C ARG A 164 8.86 -13.75 8.37
N VAL A 165 9.35 -14.96 8.67
CA VAL A 165 9.54 -15.45 10.03
C VAL A 165 10.96 -15.95 10.19
N TRP A 166 11.58 -15.65 11.33
CA TRP A 166 12.87 -16.17 11.73
C TRP A 166 12.74 -16.90 13.06
N ASP A 167 13.38 -18.06 13.16
CA ASP A 167 13.42 -18.84 14.40
C ASP A 167 14.29 -18.15 15.48
N ARG A 168 14.40 -18.80 16.65
CA ARG A 168 15.22 -18.32 17.77
C ARG A 168 16.70 -18.13 17.39
N ASN A 169 17.20 -18.89 16.42
CA ASN A 169 18.59 -18.81 15.96
C ASN A 169 18.77 -17.72 14.89
N GLY A 170 17.69 -17.06 14.48
CA GLY A 170 17.69 -16.05 13.43
C GLY A 170 17.65 -16.62 12.01
N SER A 171 17.39 -17.92 11.84
CA SER A 171 17.27 -18.55 10.53
C SER A 171 15.85 -18.35 9.97
N PRO A 172 15.71 -18.04 8.66
CA PRO A 172 14.40 -17.89 8.05
C PRO A 172 13.66 -19.24 8.02
N VAL A 173 12.38 -19.24 8.40
CA VAL A 173 11.54 -20.44 8.47
C VAL A 173 10.17 -20.20 7.84
N ILE A 174 9.63 -21.23 7.18
CA ILE A 174 8.26 -21.22 6.65
C ILE A 174 7.40 -22.05 7.60
N ARG A 175 6.33 -21.44 8.11
CA ARG A 175 5.41 -22.06 9.08
C ARG A 175 3.96 -21.81 8.69
N GLY A 176 3.07 -22.72 9.08
CA GLY A 176 1.65 -22.65 8.74
C GLY A 176 1.37 -22.94 7.26
N ASN A 177 0.10 -23.13 6.92
CA ASN A 177 -0.30 -23.55 5.59
C ASN A 177 -0.35 -22.36 4.60
N ARG A 178 0.54 -22.36 3.60
CA ARG A 178 0.63 -21.36 2.53
C ARG A 178 -0.30 -21.63 1.33
N GLY A 179 -1.07 -22.70 1.37
CA GLY A 179 -1.98 -23.09 0.30
C GLY A 179 -3.14 -22.12 0.11
N SER A 180 -3.76 -22.21 -1.06
CA SER A 180 -5.02 -21.56 -1.38
C SER A 180 -6.12 -22.60 -1.54
N LYS A 181 -7.37 -22.16 -1.41
CA LYS A 181 -8.54 -23.01 -1.58
C LYS A 181 -9.46 -22.34 -2.59
N PRO A 182 -9.84 -23.01 -3.70
CA PRO A 182 -10.61 -22.38 -4.76
C PRO A 182 -12.04 -22.06 -4.34
N LYS A 183 -12.62 -22.85 -3.43
CA LYS A 183 -14.00 -22.68 -2.99
C LYS A 183 -14.13 -22.83 -1.48
N LEU A 184 -14.71 -21.80 -0.85
CA LEU A 184 -15.07 -21.84 0.55
C LEU A 184 -16.37 -22.64 0.79
N ARG A 185 -16.49 -23.23 1.96
CA ARG A 185 -17.66 -23.95 2.43
C ARG A 185 -18.76 -22.94 2.75
N THR A 186 -19.97 -23.22 2.28
CA THR A 186 -21.17 -22.42 2.56
C THR A 186 -22.18 -23.16 3.44
N ALA A 187 -22.25 -24.50 3.33
CA ALA A 187 -23.21 -25.30 4.07
C ALA A 187 -22.74 -25.61 5.50
N GLN A 188 -23.64 -25.40 6.48
CA GLN A 188 -23.45 -25.87 7.85
C GLN A 188 -23.63 -27.39 7.91
N THR A 189 -22.77 -28.07 8.68
CA THR A 189 -22.90 -29.51 8.91
C THR A 189 -23.64 -29.75 10.21
N ARG A 190 -24.65 -30.64 10.21
CA ARG A 190 -25.31 -31.05 11.45
C ARG A 190 -24.31 -31.65 12.43
N LEU A 191 -24.56 -31.44 13.72
CA LEU A 191 -23.82 -32.14 14.75
C LEU A 191 -23.95 -33.66 14.53
N PRO A 192 -22.91 -34.45 14.86
CA PRO A 192 -23.00 -35.89 14.75
C PRO A 192 -24.13 -36.39 15.63
N ALA A 193 -25.01 -37.24 15.09
CA ALA A 193 -26.22 -37.67 15.80
C ALA A 193 -25.93 -38.78 16.81
N ARG A 194 -24.78 -39.47 16.67
CA ARG A 194 -24.41 -40.62 17.49
C ARG A 194 -22.96 -40.51 17.93
N ARG A 195 -22.66 -41.00 19.13
CA ARG A 195 -21.30 -41.02 19.71
C ARG A 195 -20.28 -41.75 18.83
N LYS A 196 -20.70 -42.78 18.07
CA LYS A 196 -19.84 -43.49 17.10
C LYS A 196 -19.43 -42.63 15.89
N GLU A 197 -20.13 -41.52 15.63
CA GLU A 197 -19.78 -40.54 14.60
C GLU A 197 -18.75 -39.51 15.11
N TRP A 198 -18.50 -39.46 16.43
CA TRP A 198 -17.40 -38.69 17.01
C TRP A 198 -16.13 -39.52 16.84
N LYS A 199 -15.19 -39.01 16.04
CA LYS A 199 -13.85 -39.58 15.91
C LYS A 199 -12.86 -38.50 16.32
N ASP A 200 -12.57 -38.47 17.61
CA ASP A 200 -11.34 -37.91 18.20
C ASP A 200 -10.73 -39.01 19.07
#